data_AF-A0A7V0NRR3-F1
#
_entry.id   AF-A0A7V0NRR3-F1
#
_cell.length_a   1.000
_cell.length_b   1.000
_cell.length_c   1.000
_cell.angle_alpha   90.00
_cell.angle_beta   90.00
_cell.angle_gamma   90.00
#
_symmetry.space_group_name_H-M   'P 1'
#
loop_
_entity.id
_entity.type
_entity.pdbx_description
1 polymer ?
#
loop_
_entity_poly.entity_id
_entity_poly.type
_entity_poly.pdbx_seq_one_letter_code
_entity_poly.pdbx_strand_id
1 'polypeptide(L)'
;MLVTKKILADKLLTYINREIDLQNLIHWAEEMIRESDFEEKDFEFIRKILARIGLADVREFGLTWDDCYNYLHELGYDVKVELSEVS
;
A
#
# COMPACT_ATOMS: atom_id res chain seq x y z
N MET A 1 -10.42 -5.84 11.69
CA MET A 1 -9.50 -6.76 10.97
C MET A 1 -8.10 -6.56 11.53
N LEU A 2 -7.22 -7.57 11.53
CA LEU A 2 -5.81 -7.36 11.90
C LEU A 2 -4.99 -7.04 10.64
N VAL A 3 -4.48 -5.82 10.52
CA VAL A 3 -3.59 -5.42 9.42
C VAL A 3 -2.16 -5.84 9.75
N THR A 4 -1.56 -6.60 8.84
CA THR A 4 -0.17 -7.07 8.91
C THR A 4 0.64 -6.51 7.74
N LYS A 5 1.96 -6.60 7.81
CA LYS A 5 2.86 -6.23 6.70
C LYS A 5 2.48 -6.93 5.39
N LYS A 6 2.13 -8.22 5.47
CA LYS A 6 1.72 -9.01 4.32
C LYS A 6 0.46 -8.45 3.65
N ILE A 7 -0.57 -8.14 4.44
CA ILE A 7 -1.83 -7.59 3.92
C ILE A 7 -1.58 -6.25 3.21
N LEU A 8 -0.73 -5.40 3.78
CA LEU A 8 -0.38 -4.12 3.17
C LEU A 8 0.41 -4.31 1.87
N ALA A 9 1.37 -5.23 1.84
CA ALA A 9 2.13 -5.58 0.64
C ALA A 9 1.22 -6.12 -0.47
N ASP A 10 0.31 -7.06 -0.13
CA ASP A 10 -0.65 -7.63 -1.07
C ASP A 10 -1.53 -6.54 -1.69
N LYS A 11 -1.99 -5.56 -0.89
CA LYS A 11 -2.80 -4.44 -1.39
C LYS A 11 -2.05 -3.48 -2.30
N LEU A 12 -0.79 -3.17 -1.98
CA LEU A 12 0.09 -2.40 -2.86
C LEU A 12 0.31 -3.13 -4.19
N LEU A 13 0.49 -4.45 -4.16
CA LEU A 13 0.66 -5.28 -5.35
C LEU A 13 -0.59 -5.27 -6.24
N THR A 14 -1.78 -5.42 -5.66
CA THR A 14 -3.06 -5.30 -6.38
C THR A 14 -3.19 -3.93 -7.08
N TYR A 15 -2.77 -2.84 -6.43
CA TYR A 15 -2.76 -1.51 -7.04
C TYR A 15 -1.73 -1.38 -8.17
N ILE A 16 -0.49 -1.82 -7.96
CA ILE A 16 0.58 -1.79 -8.97
C ILE A 16 0.16 -2.56 -10.23
N ASN A 17 -0.45 -3.74 -10.05
CA ASN A 17 -0.93 -4.58 -11.14
C ASN A 17 -2.24 -4.09 -11.76
N ARG A 18 -2.73 -2.91 -11.37
CA ARG A 18 -3.95 -2.26 -11.91
C ARG A 18 -5.23 -3.09 -11.71
N GLU A 19 -5.25 -3.99 -10.74
CA GLU A 19 -6.46 -4.70 -10.33
C GLU A 19 -7.42 -3.79 -9.53
N ILE A 20 -6.86 -2.77 -8.87
CA ILE A 20 -7.60 -1.64 -8.26
C ILE A 20 -6.99 -0.32 -8.71
N ASP A 21 -7.81 0.74 -8.69
CA ASP A 21 -7.33 2.10 -8.92
C ASP A 21 -6.82 2.76 -7.62
N LEU A 22 -6.28 3.98 -7.76
CA LEU A 22 -5.73 4.74 -6.63
C LEU A 22 -6.82 5.09 -5.60
N GLN A 23 -8.05 5.38 -6.04
CA GLN A 23 -9.13 5.77 -5.14
C GLN A 23 -9.57 4.61 -4.25
N ASN A 24 -9.66 3.39 -4.81
CA ASN A 24 -9.93 2.19 -4.02
C ASN A 24 -8.81 1.87 -3.04
N LEU A 25 -7.54 2.12 -3.40
CA LEU A 25 -6.41 1.96 -2.49
C LEU A 25 -6.45 2.98 -1.33
N ILE A 26 -6.75 4.25 -1.63
CA ILE A 26 -6.92 5.32 -0.64
C ILE A 26 -8.04 4.95 0.32
N HIS A 27 -9.22 4.63 -0.22
CA HIS A 27 -10.39 4.28 0.57
C HIS A 27 -10.09 3.11 1.52
N TRP A 28 -9.47 2.05 1.00
CA TRP A 28 -9.03 0.93 1.83
C TRP A 28 -8.09 1.36 2.95
N ALA A 29 -7.12 2.23 2.68
CA ALA A 29 -6.19 2.70 3.70
C ALA A 29 -6.87 3.51 4.81
N GLU A 30 -7.82 4.38 4.45
CA GLU A 30 -8.63 5.15 5.40
C GLU A 30 -9.50 4.25 6.27
N GLU A 31 -10.14 3.22 5.70
CA GLU A 31 -10.91 2.23 6.44
C GLU A 31 -10.04 1.45 7.43
N MET A 32 -8.85 1.03 7.01
CA MET A 32 -7.92 0.32 7.89
C MET A 32 -7.46 1.18 9.06
N ILE A 33 -7.20 2.47 8.85
CA ILE A 33 -6.86 3.40 9.94
C ILE A 33 -8.01 3.54 10.94
N ARG A 34 -9.26 3.53 10.47
CA ARG A 34 -10.44 3.77 11.31
C ARG A 34 -10.90 2.53 12.07
N GLU A 35 -10.89 1.38 11.44
CA GLU A 35 -11.67 0.21 11.89
C GLU A 35 -10.83 -1.03 12.20
N SER A 36 -9.51 -0.97 11.98
CA SER A 36 -8.64 -2.16 12.14
C SER A 36 -7.73 -2.09 13.36
N ASP A 37 -7.44 -3.28 13.87
CA ASP A 37 -6.34 -3.52 14.78
C ASP A 37 -5.07 -3.78 13.97
N PHE A 38 -3.92 -3.58 14.59
CA PHE A 38 -2.62 -3.72 13.94
C PHE A 38 -1.73 -4.66 14.73
N GLU A 39 -0.81 -5.32 14.03
CA GLU A 39 0.22 -6.11 14.70
C GLU A 39 1.13 -5.19 15.53
N GLU A 40 1.17 -5.38 16.86
CA GLU A 40 1.81 -4.44 17.80
C GLU A 40 3.26 -4.11 17.44
N LYS A 41 4.02 -5.11 16.98
CA LYS A 41 5.45 -4.96 16.64
C LYS A 41 5.69 -4.03 15.44
N ASP A 42 4.70 -3.91 14.56
CA ASP A 42 4.80 -3.20 13.27
C ASP A 42 3.78 -2.05 13.16
N PHE A 43 3.06 -1.74 14.24
CA PHE A 43 1.95 -0.79 14.26
C PHE A 43 2.33 0.58 13.67
N GLU A 44 3.34 1.24 14.24
CA GLU A 44 3.75 2.58 13.81
C GLU A 44 4.19 2.60 12.35
N PHE A 45 4.85 1.53 11.92
CA PHE A 45 5.33 1.39 10.55
C PHE A 45 4.18 1.23 9.55
N ILE A 46 3.27 0.29 9.80
CA ILE A 46 2.08 0.05 8.98
C ILE A 46 1.21 1.31 8.93
N ARG A 47 0.97 1.93 10.11
CA ARG A 47 0.15 3.14 10.23
C ARG A 47 0.73 4.31 9.45
N LYS A 48 2.05 4.49 9.46
CA LYS A 48 2.74 5.52 8.67
C LYS A 48 2.49 5.36 7.16
N ILE A 49 2.61 4.13 6.64
CA ILE A 49 2.37 3.86 5.21
C ILE A 49 0.90 4.09 4.86
N LEU A 50 -0.03 3.58 5.66
CA LEU A 50 -1.46 3.80 5.44
C LEU A 50 -1.82 5.29 5.44
N ALA A 51 -1.26 6.07 6.38
CA ALA A 51 -1.49 7.51 6.43
C ALA A 51 -0.95 8.24 5.18
N ARG A 52 0.18 7.78 4.61
CA ARG A 52 0.67 8.32 3.34
C ARG A 52 -0.29 7.98 2.20
N ILE A 53 -0.70 6.73 2.12
CA ILE A 53 -1.63 6.26 1.07
C ILE A 53 -2.93 7.05 1.15
N GLY A 54 -3.48 7.27 2.34
CA GLY A 54 -4.72 8.03 2.55
C GLY A 54 -4.66 9.50 2.11
N LEU A 55 -3.48 10.04 1.80
CA LEU A 55 -3.29 11.41 1.30
C LEU A 55 -2.95 11.45 -0.20
N ALA A 56 -2.91 10.31 -0.89
CA ALA A 56 -2.32 10.19 -2.22
C ALA A 56 -3.12 10.83 -3.35
N ASP A 57 -4.35 11.30 -3.11
CA ASP A 57 -5.15 12.11 -4.03
C ASP A 57 -4.75 13.59 -4.03
N VAL A 58 -4.04 14.05 -2.99
CA VAL A 58 -3.45 15.39 -2.93
C VAL A 58 -2.18 15.41 -3.79
N ARG A 59 -2.08 16.39 -4.69
CA ARG A 59 -1.01 16.48 -5.71
C ARG A 59 0.39 16.38 -5.11
N GLU A 60 0.65 17.08 -4.01
CA GLU A 60 1.92 17.12 -3.30
C GLU A 60 2.25 15.79 -2.60
N PHE A 61 1.26 14.92 -2.46
CA PHE A 61 1.33 13.66 -1.74
C PHE A 61 1.06 12.44 -2.62
N GLY A 62 1.02 12.62 -3.95
CA GLY A 62 0.78 11.56 -4.91
C GLY A 62 1.67 10.33 -4.67
N LEU A 63 1.09 9.14 -4.85
CA LEU A 63 1.78 7.87 -4.68
C LEU A 63 2.54 7.50 -5.96
N THR A 64 3.87 7.64 -5.91
CA THR A 64 4.75 7.31 -7.04
C THR A 64 5.14 5.83 -7.07
N TRP A 65 5.72 5.38 -8.19
CA TRP A 65 6.34 4.05 -8.26
C TRP A 65 7.44 3.87 -7.21
N ASP A 66 8.31 4.88 -7.04
CA ASP A 66 9.43 4.80 -6.09
C ASP A 66 8.92 4.71 -4.65
N ASP A 67 7.81 5.38 -4.31
CA ASP A 67 7.14 5.22 -3.02
C ASP A 67 6.68 3.77 -2.81
N CYS A 68 5.99 3.19 -3.79
CA CYS A 68 5.54 1.81 -3.72
C CYS A 68 6.71 0.81 -3.60
N TYR A 69 7.78 1.01 -4.38
CA TYR A 69 8.99 0.20 -4.33
C TYR A 69 9.63 0.24 -2.94
N ASN A 70 9.81 1.46 -2.40
CA ASN A 70 10.40 1.65 -1.07
C ASN A 70 9.54 1.03 0.02
N TYR A 71 8.21 1.19 -0.02
CA TYR A 71 7.31 0.56 0.96
C TYR A 71 7.38 -0.96 0.92
N LEU A 72 7.38 -1.57 -0.27
CA LEU A 72 7.50 -3.02 -0.40
C LEU A 72 8.83 -3.53 0.15
N HIS A 73 9.93 -2.82 -0.11
CA HIS A 73 11.24 -3.15 0.47
C HIS A 73 11.24 -3.03 2.00
N GLU A 74 10.72 -1.93 2.56
CA GLU A 74 10.59 -1.75 4.01
C GLU A 74 9.64 -2.78 4.66
N LEU A 75 8.66 -3.30 3.91
CA LEU A 75 7.78 -4.41 4.30
C LEU A 75 8.47 -5.78 4.24
N GLY A 76 9.68 -5.87 3.69
CA GLY A 76 10.48 -7.08 3.60
C GLY A 76 10.40 -7.82 2.26
N TYR A 77 10.01 -7.13 1.19
CA TYR A 77 9.84 -7.71 -0.14
C TYR A 77 10.71 -6.99 -1.18
N ASP A 78 11.46 -7.76 -1.96
CA ASP A 78 12.11 -7.24 -3.16
C ASP A 78 11.12 -7.21 -4.32
N VAL A 79 11.13 -6.12 -5.09
CA VAL A 79 10.23 -5.93 -6.22
C VAL A 79 10.96 -6.23 -7.54
N LYS A 80 10.36 -7.09 -8.35
CA LYS A 80 10.77 -7.37 -9.73
C LYS A 80 9.63 -7.01 -10.68
N VAL A 81 9.94 -6.24 -11.72
CA VAL A 81 8.97 -5.89 -12.77
C VAL A 81 9.12 -6.87 -13.93
N GLU A 82 7.98 -7.42 -14.37
CA GLU A 82 7.89 -8.31 -15.53
C GLU A 82 6.89 -7.75 -16.55
N LEU A 83 7.11 -8.04 -17.82
CA LEU A 83 6.27 -7.59 -18.93
C LEU A 83 5.56 -8.80 -19.55
N SER A 84 4.27 -8.67 -19.84
CA SER A 84 3.51 -9.60 -20.66
C SER A 84 2.93 -8.88 -21.89
N GLU A 85 2.80 -9.60 -23.00
CA GLU A 85 2.06 -9.12 -24.16
C GLU A 85 0.55 -9.14 -23.87
N VAL A 86 -0.17 -8.14 -24.36
CA VAL A 86 -1.63 -8.10 -24.29
C VAL A 86 -2.18 -9.05 -25.36
N SER A 87 -2.89 -10.09 -24.92
CA SER A 87 -3.58 -11.07 -25.78
C SER A 87 -5.03 -10.74 -26.00
#